data_AF-A0A950I6L0-F1
#
_entry.id   AF-A0A950I6L0-F1
#
_cell.length_a   1.000
_cell.length_b   1.000
_cell.length_c   1.000
_cell.angle_alpha   90.00
_cell.angle_beta   90.00
_cell.angle_gamma   90.00
#
_symmetry.space_group_name_H-M   'P 1'
#
loop_
_entity.id
_entity.type
_entity.pdbx_description
1 polymer ?
#
loop_
_entity_poly.entity_id
_entity_poly.type
_entity_poly.pdbx_seq_one_letter_code
_entity_poly.pdbx_strand_id
1 'polypeptide(L)'
;MNATTANTPANGGNRRGLLIGFTVLLILALLAYGVYWMLYLNHYESTDDAYVAGNLVQVTPQVGGTVTAINADDTDLVQAGKPLIELDRADAKVAL
;
A
#
# COMPACT_ATOMS: atom_id res chain seq x y z
N MET A 1 -28.95 5.54 78.46
CA MET A 1 -29.81 4.68 77.63
C MET A 1 -29.19 4.54 76.25
N ASN A 2 -29.30 3.36 75.66
CA ASN A 2 -28.38 2.71 74.73
C ASN A 2 -28.08 3.42 73.40
N ALA A 3 -26.87 3.17 72.90
CA ALA A 3 -26.42 3.41 71.54
C ALA A 3 -27.28 2.63 70.53
N THR A 4 -27.57 3.25 69.39
CA THR A 4 -28.05 2.56 68.19
C THR A 4 -26.92 2.53 67.18
N THR A 5 -26.28 1.37 67.08
CA THR A 5 -25.22 1.05 66.12
C THR A 5 -25.74 1.15 64.69
N ALA A 6 -25.07 1.97 63.88
CA ALA A 6 -25.25 2.02 62.43
C ALA A 6 -24.88 0.65 61.83
N ASN A 7 -25.82 0.05 61.11
CA ASN A 7 -25.62 -1.20 60.41
C ASN A 7 -25.34 -0.87 58.93
N THR A 8 -24.06 -0.81 58.55
CA THR A 8 -23.65 -0.69 57.14
C THR A 8 -23.29 -2.08 56.62
N PRO A 9 -24.05 -2.68 55.69
CA PRO A 9 -23.70 -3.99 55.16
C PRO A 9 -22.50 -3.84 54.21
N ALA A 10 -21.32 -4.28 54.67
CA ALA A 10 -20.12 -4.37 53.86
C ALA A 10 -20.19 -5.59 52.93
N ASN A 11 -20.94 -5.49 51.82
CA ASN A 11 -20.96 -6.54 50.81
C ASN A 11 -19.82 -6.32 49.79
N GLY A 12 -18.59 -6.65 50.19
CA GLY A 12 -17.36 -6.37 49.42
C GLY A 12 -16.63 -7.57 48.83
N GLY A 13 -17.08 -8.79 49.09
CA GLY A 13 -16.43 -10.01 48.59
C GLY A 13 -16.64 -10.26 47.10
N ASN A 14 -17.86 -10.04 46.60
CA ASN A 14 -18.25 -10.46 45.25
C ASN A 14 -17.82 -9.47 44.15
N ARG A 15 -17.66 -8.18 44.49
CA ARG A 15 -17.20 -7.15 43.54
C ARG A 15 -15.76 -7.39 43.09
N ARG A 16 -14.89 -7.88 43.98
CA ARG A 16 -13.47 -8.10 43.67
C ARG A 16 -13.29 -9.27 42.72
N GLY A 17 -14.01 -10.37 42.94
CA GLY A 17 -14.01 -11.51 42.01
C GLY A 17 -14.54 -11.15 40.63
N LEU A 18 -15.61 -10.35 40.57
CA LEU A 18 -16.18 -9.88 39.31
C LEU A 18 -15.22 -8.95 38.55
N LEU A 19 -14.55 -8.03 39.24
CA LEU A 19 -13.54 -7.14 38.65
C LEU A 19 -12.31 -7.91 38.14
N ILE A 20 -11.85 -8.92 38.88
CA ILE A 20 -10.74 -9.79 38.45
C ILE A 20 -11.14 -10.57 37.19
N GLY A 21 -12.32 -11.21 37.19
CA GLY A 21 -12.81 -11.95 36.02
C GLY A 21 -12.94 -11.06 34.78
N PHE A 22 -13.49 -9.85 34.96
CA PHE A 22 -13.57 -8.87 33.88
C PHE A 22 -12.20 -8.45 33.36
N THR A 23 -11.24 -8.21 34.25
CA THR A 23 -9.87 -7.81 33.87
C THR A 23 -9.18 -8.91 33.06
N VAL A 24 -9.31 -10.16 33.48
CA VAL A 24 -8.75 -11.31 32.75
C VAL A 24 -9.38 -11.43 31.36
N LEU A 25 -10.71 -11.29 31.27
CA LEU A 25 -11.43 -11.35 30.00
C LEU A 25 -10.99 -10.23 29.05
N LEU A 26 -10.82 -9.01 29.56
CA LEU A 26 -10.31 -7.87 28.79
C LEU A 26 -8.91 -8.15 28.23
N ILE A 27 -8.00 -8.66 29.06
CA ILE A 27 -6.63 -9.00 28.65
C ILE A 27 -6.64 -10.05 27.54
N LEU A 28 -7.47 -11.10 27.68
CA LEU A 28 -7.59 -12.14 26.66
C LEU A 28 -8.15 -11.59 25.35
N ALA A 29 -9.14 -10.70 25.40
CA ALA A 29 -9.70 -10.06 24.21
C ALA A 29 -8.65 -9.19 23.49
N LEU A 30 -7.86 -8.41 24.24
CA LEU A 30 -6.79 -7.59 23.68
C LEU A 30 -5.67 -8.44 23.05
N LEU A 31 -5.28 -9.55 23.69
CA LEU A 31 -4.30 -10.49 23.13
C LEU A 31 -4.82 -11.12 21.84
N ALA A 32 -6.05 -11.61 21.82
CA ALA A 32 -6.66 -12.18 20.63
C ALA A 32 -6.74 -11.16 19.49
N TYR A 33 -7.14 -9.92 19.79
CA TYR A 33 -7.15 -8.83 18.82
C TYR A 33 -5.75 -8.50 18.29
N GLY A 34 -4.74 -8.40 19.17
CA GLY A 34 -3.36 -8.11 18.77
C GLY A 34 -2.77 -9.19 17.86
N VAL A 35 -3.02 -10.47 18.16
CA VAL A 35 -2.62 -11.60 17.30
C VAL A 35 -3.33 -11.52 15.95
N TYR A 36 -4.64 -11.26 15.93
CA TYR A 36 -5.38 -11.11 14.68
C TYR A 36 -4.88 -9.93 13.84
N TRP A 37 -4.57 -8.80 14.48
CA TRP A 37 -4.04 -7.62 13.81
C TRP A 37 -2.67 -7.90 13.18
N MET A 38 -1.76 -8.53 13.93
CA MET A 38 -0.41 -8.86 13.46
C MET A 38 -0.43 -9.86 12.30
N LEU A 39 -1.30 -10.87 12.36
CA LEU A 39 -1.35 -11.93 11.34
C LEU A 39 -2.12 -11.53 10.09
N TYR A 40 -3.15 -10.68 10.21
CA TYR A 40 -4.09 -10.44 9.11
C TYR A 40 -4.20 -8.97 8.70
N LEU A 41 -4.31 -8.01 9.63
CA LEU A 41 -4.67 -6.62 9.29
C LEU A 41 -3.47 -5.75 8.88
N ASN A 42 -2.26 -6.10 9.31
CA ASN A 42 -1.05 -5.28 9.10
C ASN A 42 -0.54 -5.26 7.63
N HIS A 43 -1.11 -6.05 6.72
CA HIS A 43 -0.54 -6.22 5.37
C HIS A 43 -1.32 -5.50 4.26
N TYR A 44 -2.24 -4.60 4.61
CA TYR A 44 -3.06 -3.87 3.64
C TYR A 44 -2.59 -2.43 3.52
N GLU A 45 -1.65 -2.20 2.60
CA GLU A 45 -1.32 -0.87 2.12
C GLU A 45 -1.85 -0.72 0.70
N SER A 46 -2.86 0.13 0.54
CA SER A 46 -3.44 0.49 -0.75
C SER A 46 -2.84 1.83 -1.17
N THR A 47 -1.96 1.80 -2.17
CA THR A 47 -1.47 3.00 -2.84
C THR A 47 -2.34 3.25 -4.06
N ASP A 48 -3.05 4.38 -4.10
CA ASP A 48 -3.77 4.84 -5.29
C ASP A 48 -2.86 5.59 -6.28
N ASP A 49 -1.70 6.06 -5.81
CA ASP A 49 -0.86 7.02 -6.53
C ASP A 49 0.53 6.47 -6.88
N ALA A 50 0.57 5.38 -7.63
CA ALA A 50 1.82 4.91 -8.24
C ALA A 50 2.07 5.58 -9.61
N TYR A 51 2.02 6.91 -9.69
CA TYR A 51 2.41 7.65 -10.89
C TYR A 51 3.85 8.14 -10.78
N VAL A 52 4.71 7.65 -11.67
CA VAL A 52 6.07 8.18 -11.82
C VAL A 52 6.04 9.34 -12.80
N ALA A 53 6.53 10.51 -12.39
CA ALA A 53 6.74 11.63 -13.28
C ALA A 53 7.93 11.32 -14.20
N GLY A 54 7.64 10.88 -15.44
CA GLY A 54 8.64 10.63 -16.48
C GLY A 54 8.75 11.83 -17.43
N ASN A 55 9.96 12.12 -17.91
CA ASN A 55 10.14 13.06 -19.01
C ASN A 55 9.82 12.34 -20.34
N LEU A 56 8.68 12.65 -20.95
CA LEU A 56 8.33 12.17 -22.29
C LEU A 56 8.90 13.13 -23.34
N VAL A 57 9.82 12.62 -24.16
CA VAL A 57 10.37 13.38 -25.29
C VAL A 57 9.93 12.72 -26.58
N GLN A 58 9.26 13.48 -27.45
CA GLN A 58 8.90 13.01 -28.78
C GLN A 58 10.12 13.02 -29.69
N VAL A 59 10.38 11.89 -30.36
CA VAL A 59 11.42 11.78 -31.38
C VAL A 59 10.78 11.90 -32.76
N THR A 60 11.27 12.83 -33.58
CA THR A 60 10.77 13.04 -34.94
C THR A 60 11.87 12.80 -35.96
N PRO A 61 11.64 11.97 -36.99
CA PRO A 61 12.62 11.78 -38.04
C PRO A 61 12.75 13.05 -38.89
N GLN A 62 13.95 13.29 -39.42
CA GLN A 62 14.20 14.45 -40.29
C GLN A 62 13.48 14.35 -41.64
N VAL A 63 13.23 13.11 -42.11
CA VAL A 63 12.52 12.80 -43.35
C VAL A 63 11.35 11.88 -43.00
N GLY A 64 10.17 12.17 -43.53
CA GLY A 64 9.01 11.30 -43.35
C GLY A 64 9.17 9.97 -44.10
N GLY A 65 8.71 8.88 -43.51
CA GLY A 65 8.76 7.55 -44.11
C GLY A 65 7.95 6.53 -43.32
N THR A 66 7.73 5.37 -43.92
CA THR A 66 6.96 4.27 -43.36
C THR A 66 7.78 3.55 -42.29
N VAL A 67 7.23 3.35 -41.10
CA VAL A 67 7.90 2.63 -40.01
C VAL A 67 7.91 1.12 -40.30
N THR A 68 9.10 0.52 -40.32
CA THR A 68 9.29 -0.92 -40.55
C THR A 68 9.54 -1.70 -39.26
N ALA A 69 10.11 -1.07 -38.23
CA ALA A 69 10.34 -1.68 -36.92
C ALA A 69 10.42 -0.64 -35.78
N ILE A 70 10.06 -1.08 -34.58
CA ILE A 70 10.25 -0.36 -33.31
C ILE A 70 11.11 -1.26 -32.41
N ASN A 71 12.27 -0.75 -32.00
CA ASN A 71 13.33 -1.51 -31.32
C ASN A 71 13.46 -1.15 -29.81
N ALA A 72 12.42 -0.55 -29.24
CA ALA A 72 12.34 -0.19 -27.83
C ALA A 72 10.89 -0.28 -27.35
N ASP A 73 10.71 -0.69 -26.10
CA ASP A 73 9.41 -0.72 -25.42
C ASP A 73 9.36 0.33 -24.29
N ASP A 74 8.17 0.51 -23.71
CA ASP A 74 7.98 1.39 -22.56
C ASP A 74 8.89 0.97 -21.41
N THR A 75 9.50 1.96 -20.76
CA THR A 75 10.47 1.80 -19.65
C THR A 75 11.81 1.14 -20.00
N ASP A 76 12.08 0.83 -21.27
CA ASP A 76 13.38 0.30 -21.69
C ASP A 76 14.51 1.32 -21.51
N LEU A 77 15.66 0.84 -21.02
CA LEU A 77 16.87 1.62 -20.98
C LEU A 77 17.50 1.71 -22.38
N VAL A 78 17.60 2.93 -22.91
CA VAL A 78 18.20 3.22 -24.22
C VAL A 78 19.53 3.97 -24.07
N GLN A 79 20.51 3.62 -24.90
CA GLN A 79 21.83 4.26 -24.93
C GLN A 79 22.01 5.04 -26.23
N ALA A 80 22.85 6.08 -26.20
CA ALA A 80 23.16 6.85 -27.39
C ALA A 80 23.70 5.95 -28.51
N GLY A 81 23.16 6.09 -29.72
CA GLY A 81 23.51 5.26 -30.87
C GLY A 81 22.69 3.98 -31.03
N LYS A 82 21.84 3.60 -30.06
CA LYS A 82 20.88 2.50 -30.25
C LYS A 82 19.78 2.94 -31.23
N PRO A 83 19.53 2.23 -32.34
CA PRO A 83 18.42 2.52 -33.23
C PRO A 83 17.10 2.23 -32.50
N LEU A 84 16.20 3.22 -32.45
CA LEU A 84 14.90 3.10 -31.80
C LEU A 84 13.78 2.76 -32.80
N ILE A 85 13.82 3.36 -33.98
CA ILE A 85 12.81 3.22 -35.02
C ILE A 85 13.54 3.00 -36.34
N GLU A 86 13.06 2.06 -37.14
CA GLU A 86 13.51 1.85 -38.51
C GLU A 86 12.45 2.35 -39.49
N LEU A 87 12.89 3.10 -40.50
CA LEU A 87 12.07 3.62 -41.57
C LEU A 87 12.42 2.93 -42.89
N ASP A 88 11.42 2.78 -43.77
CA ASP A 88 11.64 2.26 -45.12
C ASP A 88 12.62 3.16 -45.88
N ARG A 89 13.68 2.53 -46.40
CA ARG A 89 14.72 3.21 -47.17
C ARG A 89 14.22 3.69 -48.53
N ALA A 90 13.13 3.12 -49.05
CA ALA A 90 12.53 3.58 -50.30
C ALA A 90 12.06 5.04 -50.18
N ASP A 91 11.43 5.39 -49.06
CA ASP A 91 10.90 6.74 -48.82
C ASP A 91 12.03 7.78 -48.76
N ALA A 92 13.14 7.45 -48.11
CA ALA A 92 14.33 8.31 -48.06
C ALA A 92 14.99 8.54 -49.43
N LYS A 93 14.88 7.57 -50.35
CA LYS A 93 15.44 7.70 -51.71
C LYS A 93 14.56 8.52 -52.64
N VAL A 94 13.25 8.58 -52.40
CA VAL A 94 12.31 9.38 -53.21
C VAL A 94 12.33 10.85 -52.80
N ALA A 95 12.70 11.16 -51.55
CA ALA A 95 12.73 12.51 -51.00
C ALA A 95 14.00 13.33 -51.31
N LEU A 96 15.03 12.73 -51.93
CA LEU A 96 16.31 13.35 -52.30
C LEU A 96 16.32 13.78 -53.78
#